data_AF-A0A367LWH8-F1
#
_entry.id   AF-A0A367LWH8-F1
#
_cell.length_a   1.000
_cell.length_b   1.000
_cell.length_c   1.000
_cell.angle_alpha   90.00
_cell.angle_beta   90.00
_cell.angle_gamma   90.00
#
_symmetry.space_group_name_H-M   'P 1'
#
loop_
_entity.id
_entity.type
_entity.pdbx_description
1 polymer ?
#
loop_
_entity_poly.entity_id
_entity_poly.type
_entity_poly.pdbx_seq_one_letter_code
_entity_poly.pdbx_strand_id
1 'polypeptide(L)'
;GVEALLRWRHPQLGFVSPAEFVPLAEKTALMRPLRDWVLRHAMAQLAQWNARNIPLRLAINVSASDMEDSSFLEEAVRLAKTYDIDLSALELEFTESVLIRDASAVGSVLLRARELGMGIAVDDF
;
A
#
# COMPACT_ATOMS: atom_id res chain seq x y z
N GLY A 1 4.03 -12.35 -7.55
CA GLY A 1 2.80 -11.73 -7.03
C GLY A 1 2.25 -10.81 -8.10
N VAL A 2 1.51 -9.79 -7.68
CA VAL A 2 1.03 -8.66 -8.48
C VAL A 2 1.21 -7.39 -7.68
N GLU A 3 1.32 -6.25 -8.35
CA GLU A 3 1.52 -4.96 -7.71
C GLU A 3 0.32 -4.04 -7.92
N ALA A 4 -0.08 -3.31 -6.88
CA ALA A 4 -1.12 -2.30 -6.94
C ALA A 4 -0.57 -0.98 -7.49
N LEU A 5 -0.81 -0.73 -8.78
CA LEU A 5 -0.41 0.51 -9.45
C LEU A 5 -1.60 1.46 -9.66
N LEU A 6 -1.41 2.72 -9.27
CA LEU A 6 -2.38 3.78 -9.46
C LEU A 6 -2.51 4.19 -10.94
N ARG A 7 -3.73 4.46 -11.39
CA ARG A 7 -4.02 5.03 -12.70
C ARG A 7 -5.19 6.00 -12.60
N TRP A 8 -5.00 7.24 -13.06
CA TRP A 8 -6.07 8.24 -13.03
C TRP A 8 -6.55 8.58 -14.45
N ARG A 9 -7.85 8.43 -14.69
CA ARG A 9 -8.56 8.96 -15.86
C ARG A 9 -9.41 10.15 -15.43
N HIS A 10 -8.90 11.35 -15.65
CA HIS A 10 -9.59 12.59 -15.35
C HIS A 10 -10.65 12.90 -16.43
N PRO A 11 -11.86 13.36 -16.06
CA PRO A 11 -12.94 13.57 -17.02
C PRO A 11 -12.62 14.60 -18.12
N GLN A 12 -11.77 15.59 -17.85
CA GLN A 12 -11.36 16.59 -18.84
C GLN A 12 -9.92 16.42 -19.35
N LEU A 13 -9.01 15.87 -18.54
CA LEU A 13 -7.57 15.81 -18.87
C LEU A 13 -7.16 14.47 -19.49
N GLY A 14 -8.06 13.47 -19.49
CA GLY A 14 -7.72 12.14 -19.95
C GLY A 14 -6.85 11.40 -18.93
N PHE A 15 -5.86 10.64 -19.41
CA PHE A 15 -4.94 9.94 -18.51
C PHE A 15 -3.99 10.94 -17.84
N VAL A 16 -3.91 10.88 -16.51
CA VAL A 16 -2.97 11.68 -15.70
C VAL A 16 -1.99 10.72 -15.06
N SER A 17 -0.69 10.97 -15.23
CA SER A 17 0.35 10.08 -14.73
C SER A 17 0.41 10.11 -13.19
N PRO A 18 0.62 8.96 -12.52
CA PRO A 18 0.93 8.93 -11.08
C PRO A 18 2.07 9.88 -10.68
N ALA A 19 3.09 10.02 -11.54
CA ALA A 19 4.20 10.94 -11.31
C ALA A 19 3.77 12.43 -11.24
N GLU A 20 2.59 12.78 -11.75
CA GLU A 20 2.05 14.14 -11.69
C GLU A 20 1.20 14.37 -10.44
N PHE A 21 0.33 13.42 -10.08
CA PHE A 21 -0.65 13.64 -9.01
C PHE A 21 -0.24 13.08 -7.64
N VAL A 22 0.60 12.04 -7.58
CA VAL A 22 1.07 11.49 -6.29
C VAL A 22 1.89 12.52 -5.52
N PRO A 23 2.86 13.25 -6.12
CA PRO A 23 3.60 14.28 -5.39
C PRO A 23 2.74 15.45 -4.91
N LEU A 24 1.59 15.70 -5.55
CA LEU A 24 0.61 16.69 -5.10
C LEU A 24 -0.20 16.16 -3.92
N ALA A 25 -0.59 14.88 -3.96
CA ALA A 25 -1.28 14.23 -2.85
C ALA A 25 -0.39 14.23 -1.58
N GLU A 26 0.89 13.92 -1.71
CA GLU A 26 1.88 13.93 -0.61
C GLU A 26 2.04 15.31 0.06
N LYS A 27 1.89 16.39 -0.71
CA LYS A 27 1.99 17.77 -0.21
C LYS A 27 0.69 18.30 0.39
N THR A 28 -0.38 17.51 0.39
CA THR A 28 -1.72 17.93 0.82
C THR A 28 -2.34 16.90 1.77
N ALA A 29 -3.51 17.21 2.32
CA ALA A 29 -4.28 16.25 3.11
C ALA A 29 -4.87 15.09 2.28
N LEU A 30 -4.57 15.02 0.97
CA LEU A 30 -5.10 14.00 0.07
C LEU A 30 -4.32 12.68 0.10
N MET A 31 -3.10 12.63 0.66
CA MET A 31 -2.32 11.40 0.69
C MET A 31 -3.02 10.28 1.48
N ARG A 32 -3.49 10.56 2.69
CA ARG A 32 -4.23 9.60 3.52
C ARG A 32 -5.47 9.04 2.81
N PRO A 33 -6.42 9.85 2.32
CA PRO A 33 -7.59 9.31 1.63
C PRO A 33 -7.24 8.57 0.33
N LEU A 34 -6.21 9.00 -0.40
CA LEU A 34 -5.74 8.27 -1.60
C LEU A 34 -5.22 6.88 -1.24
N ARG A 35 -4.38 6.79 -0.22
CA ARG A 35 -3.85 5.53 0.30
C ARG A 35 -4.93 4.60 0.82
N ASP A 36 -5.86 5.11 1.62
CA ASP A 36 -6.96 4.31 2.16
C ASP A 36 -7.88 3.80 1.03
N TRP A 37 -8.04 4.61 -0.03
CA TRP A 37 -8.71 4.19 -1.25
C TRP A 37 -7.93 3.06 -1.95
N VAL A 38 -6.61 3.19 -2.12
CA VAL A 38 -5.75 2.15 -2.71
C VAL A 38 -5.86 0.84 -1.92
N LEU A 39 -5.63 0.88 -0.61
CA LEU A 39 -5.73 -0.30 0.26
C LEU A 39 -7.08 -1.01 0.09
N ARG A 40 -8.19 -0.26 0.16
CA ARG A 40 -9.54 -0.83 0.06
C ARG A 40 -9.76 -1.52 -1.28
N HIS A 41 -9.36 -0.91 -2.39
CA HIS A 41 -9.56 -1.47 -3.72
C HIS A 41 -8.63 -2.65 -3.99
N ALA A 42 -7.37 -2.57 -3.56
CA ALA A 42 -6.41 -3.63 -3.74
C ALA A 42 -6.81 -4.88 -2.93
N MET A 43 -7.22 -4.69 -1.67
CA MET A 43 -7.74 -5.77 -0.83
C MET A 43 -9.03 -6.39 -1.39
N ALA A 44 -9.99 -5.56 -1.83
CA ALA A 44 -11.20 -6.07 -2.47
C ALA A 44 -10.88 -6.89 -3.74
N GLN A 45 -9.91 -6.44 -4.54
CA GLN A 45 -9.48 -7.17 -5.74
C GLN A 45 -8.80 -8.50 -5.40
N LEU A 46 -7.96 -8.53 -4.36
CA LEU A 46 -7.33 -9.75 -3.87
C LEU A 46 -8.36 -10.76 -3.38
N ALA A 47 -9.38 -10.31 -2.64
CA ALA A 47 -10.49 -11.16 -2.20
C ALA A 47 -11.23 -11.80 -3.39
N GLN A 48 -11.46 -11.04 -4.47
CA GLN A 48 -12.08 -11.57 -5.68
C GLN A 48 -11.22 -12.64 -6.37
N TRP A 49 -9.89 -12.49 -6.36
CA TRP A 49 -8.99 -13.52 -6.88
C TRP A 49 -8.97 -14.77 -6.00
N ASN A 50 -8.95 -14.60 -4.68
CA ASN A 50 -9.03 -15.72 -3.73
C ASN A 50 -10.33 -16.52 -3.90
N ALA A 51 -11.47 -15.84 -4.06
CA ALA A 51 -12.77 -16.48 -4.31
C ALA A 51 -12.81 -17.28 -5.63
N ARG A 52 -11.91 -16.99 -6.57
CA ARG A 52 -11.73 -17.73 -7.83
C ARG A 52 -10.63 -18.79 -7.74
N ASN A 53 -10.11 -19.07 -6.53
CA ASN A 53 -8.97 -19.95 -6.28
C ASN A 53 -7.69 -19.54 -7.02
N ILE A 54 -7.46 -18.22 -7.13
CA ILE A 54 -6.23 -17.64 -7.70
C ILE A 54 -5.44 -17.01 -6.55
N PRO A 55 -4.62 -17.78 -5.82
CA PRO A 55 -3.85 -17.24 -4.70
C PRO A 55 -2.72 -16.36 -5.22
N LEU A 56 -2.78 -15.07 -4.93
CA LEU A 56 -1.76 -14.10 -5.32
C LEU A 56 -1.22 -13.38 -4.09
N ARG A 57 0.08 -13.09 -4.12
CA ARG A 57 0.66 -12.06 -3.26
C ARG A 57 0.48 -10.71 -3.92
N LEU A 58 0.00 -9.73 -3.15
CA LEU A 58 -0.28 -8.37 -3.58
C LEU A 58 0.73 -7.42 -2.93
N ALA A 59 1.57 -6.79 -3.76
CA ALA A 59 2.45 -5.71 -3.35
C ALA A 59 1.70 -4.37 -3.36
N ILE A 60 1.91 -3.57 -2.32
CA ILE A 60 1.35 -2.23 -2.16
C ILE A 60 2.50 -1.27 -1.85
N ASN A 61 2.63 -0.24 -2.68
CA ASN A 61 3.57 0.86 -2.46
C ASN A 61 3.19 1.67 -1.21
N VAL A 62 4.20 1.90 -0.36
CA VAL A 62 4.09 2.59 0.92
C VAL A 62 5.00 3.80 0.90
N SER A 63 4.44 4.97 1.22
CA SER A 63 5.21 6.21 1.34
C SER A 63 5.87 6.34 2.72
N ALA A 64 6.86 7.23 2.84
CA ALA A 64 7.45 7.56 4.15
C ALA A 64 6.39 8.01 5.17
N SER A 65 5.41 8.80 4.75
CA SER A 65 4.34 9.27 5.65
C SER A 65 3.42 8.16 6.15
N ASP A 66 3.34 7.03 5.45
CA ASP A 66 2.57 5.87 5.90
C ASP A 66 3.33 5.07 6.96
N MET A 67 4.65 5.10 6.89
CA MET A 67 5.54 4.47 7.87
C MET A 67 5.62 5.25 9.19
N GLU A 68 5.28 6.54 9.17
CA GLU A 68 5.13 7.36 10.38
C GLU A 68 3.71 7.23 10.99
N ASP A 69 2.78 6.61 10.28
CA ASP A 69 1.35 6.61 10.60
C ASP A 69 0.83 5.22 10.97
N SER A 70 0.71 4.94 12.26
CA SER A 70 0.24 3.64 12.77
C SER A 70 -1.14 3.24 12.23
N SER A 71 -1.97 4.21 11.83
CA SER A 71 -3.31 3.95 11.29
C SER A 71 -3.28 3.19 9.95
N PHE A 72 -2.17 3.22 9.20
CA PHE A 72 -2.03 2.48 7.95
C PHE A 72 -2.11 0.96 8.17
N LEU A 73 -1.31 0.43 9.10
CA LEU A 73 -1.32 -1.01 9.40
C LEU A 73 -2.65 -1.43 10.05
N GLU A 74 -3.24 -0.56 10.88
CA GLU A 74 -4.55 -0.81 11.47
C GLU A 74 -5.65 -0.93 10.40
N GLU A 75 -5.62 -0.07 9.37
CA GLU A 75 -6.50 -0.16 8.20
C GLU A 75 -6.31 -1.49 7.48
N ALA A 76 -5.06 -1.86 7.18
CA ALA A 76 -4.75 -3.11 6.48
C ALA A 76 -5.27 -4.33 7.26
N VAL A 77 -5.05 -4.38 8.58
CA VAL A 77 -5.57 -5.45 9.45
C VAL A 77 -7.10 -5.48 9.44
N ARG A 78 -7.75 -4.31 9.49
CA ARG A 78 -9.22 -4.23 9.48
C ARG A 78 -9.79 -4.70 8.15
N LEU A 79 -9.20 -4.29 7.03
CA LEU A 79 -9.62 -4.72 5.70
C LEU A 79 -9.35 -6.20 5.48
N ALA A 80 -8.24 -6.74 5.98
CA ALA A 80 -7.92 -8.16 5.93
C ALA A 80 -9.01 -9.00 6.61
N LYS A 81 -9.45 -8.60 7.80
CA LYS A 81 -10.59 -9.22 8.49
C LYS A 81 -11.91 -9.06 7.71
N THR A 82 -12.14 -7.91 7.11
CA THR A 82 -13.38 -7.62 6.35
C THR A 82 -13.51 -8.49 5.11
N TYR A 83 -12.39 -8.76 4.44
CA TYR A 83 -12.35 -9.49 3.17
C TYR A 83 -11.88 -10.95 3.30
N ASP A 84 -11.66 -11.43 4.53
CA ASP A 84 -11.12 -12.77 4.83
C ASP A 84 -9.80 -13.04 4.08
N ILE A 85 -8.86 -12.11 4.20
CA ILE A 85 -7.53 -12.18 3.58
C ILE A 85 -6.48 -12.49 4.65
N ASP A 86 -5.66 -13.50 4.40
CA ASP A 86 -4.42 -13.71 5.15
C ASP A 86 -3.43 -12.60 4.83
N LEU A 87 -2.93 -11.91 5.86
CA LEU A 87 -1.94 -10.84 5.73
C LEU A 87 -0.62 -11.32 5.11
N SER A 88 -0.34 -12.62 5.13
CA SER A 88 0.79 -13.21 4.40
C SER A 88 0.68 -13.11 2.86
N ALA A 89 -0.51 -12.77 2.36
CA ALA A 89 -0.75 -12.45 0.96
C ALA A 89 -0.45 -10.98 0.62
N LEU A 90 -0.12 -10.14 1.60
CA LEU A 90 0.27 -8.74 1.38
C LEU A 90 1.79 -8.58 1.46
N GLU A 91 2.31 -7.73 0.60
CA GLU A 91 3.70 -7.30 0.59
C GLU A 91 3.72 -5.76 0.59
N LEU A 92 4.45 -5.18 1.54
CA LEU A 92 4.65 -3.73 1.61
C LEU A 92 5.93 -3.39 0.86
N GLU A 93 5.80 -2.53 -0.13
CA GLU A 93 6.90 -2.11 -1.01
C GLU A 93 7.22 -0.63 -0.77
N PHE A 94 8.49 -0.29 -0.69
CA PHE A 94 8.95 1.08 -0.48
C PHE A 94 10.33 1.28 -1.07
N THR A 95 10.65 2.51 -1.47
CA THR A 95 11.95 2.81 -2.06
C THR A 95 13.05 2.90 -1.01
N GLU A 96 14.31 2.72 -1.43
CA GLU A 96 15.48 2.90 -0.55
C GLU A 96 15.50 4.29 0.11
N SER A 97 15.07 5.32 -0.62
CA SER A 97 15.00 6.70 -0.11
C SER A 97 14.07 6.85 1.10
N VAL A 98 13.00 6.04 1.19
CA VAL A 98 12.08 6.02 2.34
C VAL A 98 12.79 5.46 3.57
N LEU A 99 13.56 4.37 3.43
CA LEU A 99 14.32 3.75 4.53
C LEU A 99 15.36 4.70 5.13
N ILE A 100 16.09 5.43 4.27
CA ILE A 100 17.20 6.28 4.71
C ILE A 100 16.70 7.52 5.45
N ARG A 101 15.53 8.04 5.11
CA ARG A 101 15.03 9.32 5.64
C ARG A 101 14.63 9.24 7.12
N ASP A 102 14.07 8.13 7.59
CA ASP A 102 13.71 7.94 9.00
C ASP A 102 13.76 6.47 9.44
N ALA A 103 14.99 5.95 9.58
CA ALA A 103 15.23 4.55 9.91
C ALA A 103 14.58 4.09 11.24
N SER A 104 14.36 5.00 12.20
CA SER A 104 13.79 4.65 13.52
C SER A 104 12.28 4.48 13.46
N ALA A 105 11.56 5.45 12.89
CA ALA A 105 10.10 5.34 12.75
C ALA A 105 9.73 4.18 11.80
N VAL A 106 10.41 4.09 10.67
CA VAL A 106 10.25 3.04 9.66
C VAL A 106 10.49 1.66 10.26
N GLY A 107 11.53 1.50 11.10
CA GLY A 107 11.85 0.22 11.73
C GLY A 107 10.70 -0.36 12.57
N SER A 108 9.95 0.48 13.28
CA SER A 108 8.84 0.04 14.12
C SER A 108 7.65 -0.50 13.31
N VAL A 109 7.29 0.19 12.22
CA VAL A 109 6.21 -0.23 11.32
C VAL A 109 6.59 -1.46 10.53
N LEU A 110 7.84 -1.57 10.07
CA LEU A 110 8.34 -2.78 9.41
C LEU A 110 8.34 -3.99 10.34
N LEU A 111 8.79 -3.82 11.58
CA LEU A 111 8.73 -4.90 12.57
C LEU A 111 7.27 -5.33 12.79
N ARG A 112 6.37 -4.36 12.94
CA ARG A 112 4.95 -4.64 13.15
C ARG A 112 4.31 -5.35 11.97
N ALA A 113 4.58 -4.92 10.74
CA ALA A 113 4.09 -5.56 9.53
C ALA A 113 4.56 -7.02 9.45
N ARG A 114 5.82 -7.28 9.80
CA ARG A 114 6.39 -8.63 9.84
C ARG A 114 5.76 -9.51 10.92
N GLU A 115 5.51 -8.96 12.12
CA GLU A 115 4.79 -9.65 13.19
C GLU A 115 3.36 -10.03 12.77
N LEU A 116 2.72 -9.21 11.94
CA LEU A 116 1.41 -9.48 11.35
C LEU A 116 1.46 -10.48 10.18
N GLY A 117 2.66 -10.91 9.78
CA GLY A 117 2.87 -11.88 8.70
C GLY A 117 3.00 -11.28 7.31
N MET A 118 2.99 -9.94 7.15
CA MET A 118 3.13 -9.28 5.86
C MET A 118 4.56 -9.43 5.31
N GLY A 119 4.66 -9.56 3.98
CA GLY A 119 5.90 -9.41 3.24
C GLY A 119 6.39 -7.96 3.25
N ILE A 120 7.70 -7.79 3.06
CA ILE A 120 8.39 -6.51 3.02
C ILE A 120 9.37 -6.56 1.86
N ALA A 121 9.26 -5.59 0.94
CA ALA A 121 10.12 -5.45 -0.23
C ALA A 121 10.67 -4.01 -0.31
N VAL A 122 11.89 -3.89 -0.82
CA VAL A 122 12.51 -2.60 -1.16
C VAL A 122 12.46 -2.48 -2.68
N ASP A 123 11.81 -1.45 -3.20
CA ASP A 123 11.79 -1.12 -4.62
C ASP A 123 13.13 -0.45 -5.00
N ASP A 124 13.66 -0.77 -6.20
CA ASP A 124 15.02 -0.54 -6.72
C ASP A 124 16.11 -1.60 -6.39
N PHE A 125 16.00 -2.80 -6.99
CA PHE A 125 17.16 -3.65 -7.34
C PHE A 125 17.11 -4.13 -8.79
#